data_AF-A0A1Y4NE94-F1
#
_entry.id   AF-A0A1Y4NE94-F1
#
_cell.length_a   1.000
_cell.length_b   1.000
_cell.length_c   1.000
_cell.angle_alpha   90.00
_cell.angle_beta   90.00
_cell.angle_gamma   90.00
#
_symmetry.space_group_name_H-M   'P 1'
#
loop_
_entity.id
_entity.type
_entity.pdbx_description
1 polymer ?
#
loop_
_entity_poly.entity_id
_entity_poly.type
_entity_poly.pdbx_seq_one_letter_code
_entity_poly.pdbx_strand_id
1 'polypeptide(L)'
;MKSYFKIYLKFALFILISFIFISIILAGIISFIHIPNFIYHLIINLIAGLLMIVWGFFIVKTFKKNAIYHSLLCGLIFALVALMVNIDDINILNIISRPFVLITTVIILNYYQRKIDN
;
A
#
# COMPACT_ATOMS: atom_id res chain seq x y z
N MET A 1 13.60 -8.29 -22.14
CA MET A 1 13.33 -7.73 -20.80
C MET A 1 11.84 -7.83 -20.49
N LYS A 2 11.42 -8.58 -19.45
CA LYS A 2 10.07 -8.36 -18.89
C LYS A 2 10.06 -6.92 -18.38
N SER A 3 9.20 -6.07 -18.93
CA SER A 3 9.20 -4.65 -18.56
C SER A 3 8.70 -4.51 -17.12
N TYR A 4 9.62 -4.45 -16.16
CA TYR A 4 9.32 -4.21 -14.74
C TYR A 4 8.55 -2.90 -14.55
N PHE A 5 8.74 -1.93 -15.45
CA PHE A 5 7.97 -0.70 -15.54
C PHE A 5 6.46 -0.95 -15.57
N LYS A 6 5.99 -1.96 -16.31
CA LYS A 6 4.55 -2.31 -16.37
C LYS A 6 4.01 -2.75 -15.01
N ILE A 7 4.82 -3.41 -14.18
CA ILE A 7 4.41 -3.85 -12.84
C ILE A 7 4.31 -2.65 -11.90
N TYR A 8 5.30 -1.76 -11.91
CA TYR A 8 5.28 -0.54 -11.10
C TYR A 8 4.16 0.42 -11.50
N LEU A 9 3.88 0.55 -12.81
CA LEU A 9 2.77 1.35 -13.29
C LEU A 9 1.42 0.79 -12.83
N LYS A 10 1.25 -0.55 -12.89
CA LYS A 10 0.06 -1.22 -12.34
C LYS A 10 -0.07 -0.99 -10.83
N PHE A 11 1.04 -1.01 -10.10
CA PHE A 11 1.07 -0.73 -8.67
C PHE A 11 0.62 0.71 -8.36
N ALA A 12 1.19 1.70 -9.05
CA ALA A 12 0.80 3.10 -8.89
C ALA A 12 -0.68 3.34 -9.23
N LEU A 13 -1.14 2.80 -10.36
CA LEU A 13 -2.55 2.87 -10.77
C LEU A 13 -3.47 2.23 -9.74
N PHE A 14 -3.11 1.05 -9.22
CA PHE A 14 -3.88 0.37 -8.20
C PHE A 14 -4.03 1.22 -6.93
N ILE A 15 -2.95 1.85 -6.47
CA ILE A 15 -2.99 2.73 -5.30
C ILE A 15 -3.94 3.89 -5.55
N LEU A 16 -3.79 4.56 -6.70
CA LEU A 16 -4.58 5.74 -7.04
C LEU A 16 -6.08 5.41 -7.14
N ILE A 17 -6.42 4.31 -7.82
CA ILE A 17 -7.79 3.80 -7.92
C ILE A 17 -8.34 3.45 -6.54
N SER A 18 -7.54 2.76 -5.71
CA SER A 18 -7.95 2.37 -4.36
C SER A 18 -8.25 3.60 -3.49
N PHE A 19 -7.42 4.64 -3.55
CA PHE A 19 -7.67 5.90 -2.85
C PHE A 19 -8.99 6.53 -3.29
N ILE A 20 -9.23 6.63 -4.60
CA ILE A 20 -10.48 7.20 -5.14
C ILE A 20 -11.70 6.44 -4.61
N PHE A 21 -11.71 5.11 -4.74
CA PHE A 21 -12.84 4.29 -4.28
C PHE A 21 -13.06 4.41 -2.77
N ILE A 22 -12.01 4.34 -1.96
CA ILE A 22 -12.12 4.47 -0.51
C ILE A 22 -12.69 5.85 -0.16
N SER A 23 -12.17 6.93 -0.75
CA SER A 23 -12.65 8.28 -0.49
C SER A 23 -14.12 8.46 -0.87
N ILE A 24 -14.57 7.91 -2.00
CA ILE A 24 -15.98 7.96 -2.41
C ILE A 24 -16.88 7.23 -1.41
N ILE A 25 -16.50 6.00 -1.03
CA ILE A 25 -17.28 5.18 -0.08
C ILE A 25 -17.39 5.93 1.25
N LEU A 26 -16.28 6.49 1.73
CA LEU A 26 -16.22 7.14 3.02
C LEU A 26 -16.97 8.48 3.04
N ALA A 27 -16.91 9.26 1.96
CA ALA A 27 -17.74 10.45 1.78
C ALA A 27 -19.23 10.09 1.81
N GLY A 28 -19.61 8.99 1.15
CA GLY A 28 -20.96 8.43 1.23
C GLY A 28 -21.35 8.13 2.68
N ILE A 29 -20.54 7.36 3.41
CA ILE A 29 -20.86 6.98 4.81
C ILE A 29 -20.99 8.20 5.71
N ILE A 30 -20.09 9.19 5.61
CA ILE A 30 -20.14 10.42 6.43
C ILE A 30 -21.42 11.21 6.16
N SER A 31 -21.96 11.17 4.94
CA SER A 31 -23.22 11.85 4.62
C SER A 31 -24.43 11.26 5.35
N PHE A 32 -24.34 10.01 5.83
CA PHE A 32 -25.42 9.34 6.57
C PHE A 32 -25.18 9.24 8.07
N ILE A 33 -23.91 9.23 8.52
CA ILE A 33 -23.54 9.03 9.93
C ILE A 33 -22.41 9.99 10.28
N HIS A 34 -22.57 10.74 11.37
CA HIS A 34 -21.48 11.57 11.90
C HIS A 34 -20.43 10.66 12.56
N ILE A 35 -19.42 10.27 11.79
CA ILE A 35 -18.30 9.45 12.27
C ILE A 35 -17.22 10.40 12.83
N PRO A 36 -16.76 10.18 14.08
CA PRO A 36 -15.63 10.93 14.63
C PRO A 36 -14.41 10.86 13.70
N ASN A 37 -13.71 11.99 13.52
CA ASN A 37 -12.55 12.07 12.60
C ASN A 37 -11.46 11.01 12.90
N PHE A 38 -11.32 10.63 14.17
CA PHE A 38 -10.44 9.53 14.57
C PHE A 38 -10.81 8.19 13.94
N ILE A 39 -12.10 7.81 13.99
CA ILE A 39 -12.59 6.54 13.44
C ILE A 39 -12.46 6.54 11.92
N TYR A 40 -12.70 7.69 11.28
CA TYR A 40 -12.51 7.88 9.85
C TYR A 40 -11.07 7.54 9.40
N HIS A 41 -10.07 8.16 10.02
CA HIS A 41 -8.67 7.90 9.67
C HIS A 41 -8.22 6.49 10.04
N LEU A 42 -8.76 5.90 11.12
CA LEU A 42 -8.50 4.51 11.50
C LEU A 42 -8.93 3.54 10.40
N ILE A 43 -10.15 3.70 9.88
CA ILE A 43 -10.69 2.83 8.82
C ILE A 43 -9.85 2.95 7.54
N ILE A 44 -9.52 4.16 7.11
CA ILE A 44 -8.68 4.39 5.92
C ILE A 44 -7.34 3.68 6.08
N ASN A 45 -6.68 3.86 7.23
CA ASN A 45 -5.36 3.29 7.46
C ASN A 45 -5.40 1.76 7.53
N LEU A 46 -6.46 1.19 8.08
CA LEU A 46 -6.66 -0.26 8.12
C LEU A 46 -6.84 -0.83 6.70
N ILE A 47 -7.71 -0.23 5.89
CA ILE A 47 -7.92 -0.66 4.49
C ILE A 47 -6.62 -0.53 3.69
N ALA A 48 -5.91 0.59 3.84
CA ALA A 48 -4.64 0.81 3.16
C ALA A 48 -3.58 -0.23 3.58
N GLY A 49 -3.52 -0.58 4.86
CA GLY A 49 -2.63 -1.64 5.36
C GLY A 49 -2.94 -3.01 4.73
N LEU A 50 -4.21 -3.39 4.65
CA LEU A 50 -4.65 -4.64 3.99
C LEU A 50 -4.25 -4.68 2.51
N LEU A 51 -4.42 -3.55 1.80
CA LEU A 51 -4.01 -3.44 0.39
C LEU A 51 -2.49 -3.62 0.23
N MET A 52 -1.68 -3.08 1.15
CA MET A 52 -0.24 -3.27 1.14
C MET A 52 0.15 -4.73 1.40
N ILE A 53 -0.56 -5.42 2.29
CA ILE A 53 -0.32 -6.85 2.56
C ILE A 53 -0.54 -7.68 1.28
N VAL A 54 -1.68 -7.49 0.59
CA VAL A 54 -2.01 -8.18 -0.67
C VAL A 54 -0.92 -7.95 -1.72
N TRP A 55 -0.41 -6.72 -1.82
CA TRP A 55 0.70 -6.41 -2.72
C TRP A 55 2.01 -7.06 -2.31
N GLY A 56 2.28 -7.19 -1.02
CA GLY A 56 3.45 -7.92 -0.51
C GLY A 56 3.50 -9.35 -1.04
N PHE A 57 2.36 -10.07 -1.02
CA PHE A 57 2.25 -11.40 -1.63
C PHE A 57 2.56 -11.39 -3.12
N PHE A 58 2.02 -10.42 -3.87
CA PHE A 58 2.26 -10.30 -5.30
C PHE A 58 3.72 -10.02 -5.64
N ILE A 59 4.39 -9.16 -4.84
CA ILE A 59 5.81 -8.83 -4.99
C ILE A 59 6.67 -10.07 -4.77
N VAL A 60 6.45 -10.81 -3.67
CA VAL A 60 7.23 -12.02 -3.37
C VAL A 60 7.04 -13.09 -4.45
N LYS A 61 5.80 -13.29 -4.93
CA LYS A 61 5.50 -14.21 -6.03
C LYS A 61 6.20 -13.83 -7.33
N THR A 62 6.26 -12.54 -7.65
CA THR A 62 6.79 -12.03 -8.92
C THR A 62 8.32 -11.89 -8.90
N PHE A 63 8.89 -11.51 -7.75
CA PHE A 63 10.30 -11.12 -7.61
C PHE A 63 11.04 -11.97 -6.56
N LYS A 64 10.90 -13.30 -6.62
CA LYS A 64 11.43 -14.25 -5.60
C LYS A 64 12.82 -13.93 -5.03
N LYS A 65 13.81 -13.59 -5.87
CA LYS A 65 15.19 -13.33 -5.41
C LYS A 65 15.40 -11.92 -4.83
N ASN A 66 14.70 -10.91 -5.36
CA ASN A 66 14.95 -9.49 -5.06
C ASN A 66 13.72 -8.79 -4.46
N ALA A 67 12.78 -9.55 -3.88
CA ALA A 67 11.47 -9.06 -3.43
C ALA A 67 11.57 -7.85 -2.50
N ILE A 68 12.56 -7.84 -1.61
CA ILE A 68 12.81 -6.73 -0.65
C ILE A 68 13.15 -5.42 -1.39
N TYR A 69 14.00 -5.47 -2.42
CA TYR A 69 14.33 -4.28 -3.21
C TYR A 69 13.10 -3.75 -3.95
N HIS A 70 12.31 -4.66 -4.52
CA HIS A 70 11.08 -4.28 -5.22
C HIS A 70 10.02 -3.74 -4.26
N SER A 71 9.95 -4.23 -3.01
CA SER A 71 9.06 -3.68 -1.99
C SER A 71 9.47 -2.31 -1.50
N LEU A 72 10.78 -2.04 -1.40
CA LEU A 72 11.28 -0.70 -1.09
C LEU A 72 10.91 0.30 -2.19
N LEU A 73 11.10 -0.08 -3.45
CA LEU A 73 10.78 0.77 -4.59
C LEU A 73 9.27 1.02 -4.69
N CYS A 74 8.44 -0.02 -4.52
CA CYS A 74 6.98 0.14 -4.40
C CYS A 74 6.60 1.02 -3.20
N GLY A 75 7.25 0.86 -2.05
CA GLY A 75 7.02 1.72 -0.88
C GLY A 75 7.31 3.20 -1.18
N LEU A 76 8.39 3.49 -1.91
CA LEU A 76 8.72 4.85 -2.36
C LEU A 76 7.67 5.40 -3.34
N ILE A 77 7.24 4.60 -4.32
CA ILE A 77 6.18 4.98 -5.26
C ILE A 77 4.90 5.31 -4.48
N PHE A 78 4.54 4.48 -3.50
CA PHE A 78 3.38 4.72 -2.66
C PHE A 78 3.50 6.06 -1.93
N ALA A 79 4.63 6.32 -1.27
CA ALA A 79 4.84 7.55 -0.50
C ALA A 79 4.75 8.80 -1.39
N LEU A 80 5.31 8.75 -2.61
CA LEU A 80 5.21 9.83 -3.59
C LEU A 80 3.77 10.08 -4.03
N VAL A 81 3.02 9.02 -4.37
CA VAL A 81 1.61 9.14 -4.74
C VAL A 81 0.79 9.71 -3.58
N ALA A 82 1.01 9.22 -2.36
CA ALA A 82 0.30 9.69 -1.17
C ALA A 82 0.59 11.17 -0.86
N LEU A 83 1.84 11.62 -1.04
CA LEU A 83 2.23 13.02 -0.91
C LEU A 83 1.53 13.90 -1.96
N MET A 84 1.47 13.46 -3.21
CA MET A 84 0.81 14.21 -4.28
C MET A 84 -0.71 14.33 -4.04
N VAL A 85 -1.35 13.27 -3.55
CA VAL A 85 -2.80 13.24 -3.32
C VAL A 85 -3.21 14.05 -2.07
N ASN A 86 -2.37 14.15 -1.05
CA ASN A 86 -2.67 14.83 0.21
C ASN A 86 -1.75 16.04 0.44
N ILE A 87 -1.44 16.79 -0.62
CA ILE A 87 -0.47 17.89 -0.54
C ILE A 87 -0.90 19.02 0.42
N ASP A 88 -2.22 19.20 0.56
CA ASP A 88 -2.81 20.23 1.41
C ASP A 88 -2.93 19.81 2.89
N ASP A 89 -2.81 18.51 3.21
CA ASP A 89 -2.90 17.97 4.57
C ASP A 89 -1.96 16.76 4.74
N ILE A 90 -0.66 17.06 4.77
CA ILE A 90 0.40 16.05 4.81
C ILE A 90 0.46 15.40 6.19
N ASN A 91 -0.11 14.20 6.30
CA ASN A 91 0.06 13.35 7.47
C ASN A 91 1.23 12.35 7.28
N ILE A 92 2.41 12.73 7.78
CA ILE A 92 3.65 11.95 7.64
C ILE A 92 3.51 10.51 8.17
N LEU A 93 2.82 10.32 9.31
CA LEU A 93 2.57 9.00 9.88
C LEU A 93 1.79 8.11 8.91
N ASN A 94 0.78 8.66 8.24
CA ASN A 94 0.00 7.92 7.25
C ASN A 94 0.81 7.58 5.99
N ILE A 95 1.74 8.46 5.60
CA ILE A 95 2.58 8.29 4.41
C ILE A 95 3.64 7.21 4.64
N ILE A 96 4.28 7.17 5.82
CA ILE A 96 5.38 6.25 6.12
C ILE A 96 4.89 4.88 6.59
N SER A 97 3.78 4.82 7.32
CA SER A 97 3.25 3.55 7.88
C SER A 97 2.95 2.50 6.80
N ARG A 98 2.44 2.93 5.64
CA ARG A 98 2.00 2.02 4.57
C ARG A 98 3.18 1.36 3.83
N PRO A 99 4.23 2.08 3.41
CA PRO A 99 5.50 1.48 3.00
C PRO A 99 6.07 0.51 4.03
N PHE A 100 5.98 0.86 5.33
CA PHE A 100 6.48 0.00 6.40
C PHE A 100 5.73 -1.33 6.50
N VAL A 101 4.40 -1.29 6.41
CA VAL A 101 3.55 -2.50 6.34
C VAL A 101 3.92 -3.35 5.13
N LEU A 102 4.11 -2.74 3.95
CA LEU A 102 4.49 -3.45 2.74
C LEU A 102 5.84 -4.18 2.89
N ILE A 103 6.87 -3.46 3.35
CA ILE A 103 8.22 -3.99 3.53
C ILE A 103 8.21 -5.13 4.56
N THR A 104 7.57 -4.92 5.70
CA THR A 104 7.46 -5.92 6.78
C THR A 104 6.76 -7.19 6.28
N THR A 105 5.66 -7.03 5.52
CA THR A 105 4.95 -8.16 4.92
C THR A 105 5.87 -8.95 3.98
N VAL A 106 6.62 -8.26 3.12
CA VAL A 106 7.53 -8.90 2.18
C VAL A 106 8.68 -9.62 2.89
N ILE A 107 9.23 -9.04 3.96
CA ILE A 107 10.27 -9.68 4.78
C ILE A 107 9.75 -10.99 5.38
N ILE A 108 8.59 -10.95 6.03
CA ILE A 108 7.96 -12.13 6.66
C ILE A 108 7.71 -13.21 5.60
N LEU A 109 7.07 -12.86 4.48
CA LEU A 109 6.75 -13.82 3.43
C LEU A 109 7.98 -14.44 2.77
N ASN A 110 9.03 -13.64 2.54
CA ASN A 110 10.27 -14.14 1.96
C ASN A 110 11.01 -15.08 2.93
N TYR A 111 10.97 -14.79 4.24
CA TYR A 111 11.49 -15.71 5.26
C TYR A 111 10.73 -17.04 5.27
N TYR A 112 9.41 -17.00 5.23
CA TYR A 112 8.58 -18.22 5.17
C TYR A 112 8.85 -19.05 3.90
N GLN A 113 8.96 -18.44 2.73
CA GLN A 113 9.28 -19.17 1.50
C GLN A 113 10.62 -19.90 1.58
N ARG A 114 11.66 -19.23 2.08
CA ARG A 114 12.98 -19.84 2.25
C ARG A 114 12.98 -21.02 3.22
N LYS A 115 12.09 -21.01 4.22
CA LYS A 115 11.94 -22.13 5.16
C LYS A 115 11.21 -23.34 4.55
N ILE A 116 10.34 -23.11 3.57
CA ILE A 116 9.61 -24.19 2.87
C ILE A 116 10.48 -24.82 1.77
N ASP A 117 11.32 -24.02 1.12
CA ASP A 117 12.21 -24.47 0.05
C ASP A 117 13.49 -25.18 0.56
N ASN A 118 13.72 -25.20 1.87
CA ASN A 118 14.82 -25.90 2.57
C ASN A 118 14.31 -27.16 3.27
#